data_AF-A0A0G1CKW9-F1
#
_entry.id   AF-A0A0G1CKW9-F1
#
_cell.length_a   1.000
_cell.length_b   1.000
_cell.length_c   1.000
_cell.angle_alpha   90.00
_cell.angle_beta   90.00
_cell.angle_gamma   90.00
#
_symmetry.space_group_name_H-M   'P 1'
#
loop_
_entity.id
_entity.type
_entity.pdbx_description
1 polymer ?
#
loop_
_entity_poly.entity_id
_entity_poly.type
_entity_poly.pdbx_seq_one_letter_code
_entity_poly.pdbx_strand_id
1 'polypeptide(L)'
;MKKILITILFLVAISFAISFTFFNTERGVSLFAQIDDESVVREVDEQSTIIVENLPQSSLSHALLERIKTSWPWYVTRASGLTAGFLLIILMLSGTGFITGSTFRFLEPITAWATHRALGIALGLSILVHLTTLYLDEFVDFDIKSLLIPFVSDLRPVELFGFPVGSLYVAFGIFALYVFLLVIVTSLLWIEKKPRTWKAIHILSYVGVLFVFVHALYLGTDLTQGVLRYIWIGGGVLVTIVTLQRLWRVKTV
;
A
#
# COMPACT_ATOMS: atom_id res chain seq x y z
N MET A 1 -16.16 -19.91 8.38
CA MET A 1 -15.41 -19.47 7.17
C MET A 1 -16.11 -18.34 6.40
N LYS A 2 -17.35 -18.50 5.91
CA LYS A 2 -18.07 -17.43 5.16
C LYS A 2 -18.17 -16.09 5.93
N LYS A 3 -18.49 -16.12 7.23
CA LYS A 3 -18.60 -14.90 8.06
C LYS A 3 -17.26 -14.14 8.24
N ILE A 4 -16.14 -14.86 8.36
CA ILE A 4 -14.81 -14.26 8.50
C ILE A 4 -14.34 -13.64 7.17
N LEU A 5 -14.58 -14.35 6.06
CA LEU A 5 -14.28 -13.82 4.71
C LEU A 5 -15.11 -12.57 4.40
N ILE A 6 -16.41 -12.57 4.75
CA ILE A 6 -17.28 -11.39 4.60
C ILE A 6 -16.81 -10.24 5.50
N THR A 7 -16.38 -10.52 6.73
CA THR A 7 -15.86 -9.48 7.64
C THR A 7 -14.55 -8.90 7.13
N ILE A 8 -13.65 -9.70 6.56
CA ILE A 8 -12.39 -9.22 5.97
C ILE A 8 -12.66 -8.42 4.69
N LEU A 9 -13.54 -8.90 3.80
CA LEU A 9 -13.97 -8.15 2.62
C LEU A 9 -14.65 -6.83 3.01
N PHE A 10 -15.40 -6.82 4.11
CA PHE A 10 -16.03 -5.63 4.67
C PHE A 10 -15.01 -4.67 5.28
N LEU A 11 -13.98 -5.18 5.99
CA LEU A 11 -12.88 -4.37 6.52
C LEU A 11 -12.00 -3.79 5.40
N VAL A 12 -11.78 -4.54 4.32
CA VAL A 12 -11.14 -4.07 3.09
C VAL A 12 -12.02 -3.00 2.43
N ALA A 13 -13.33 -3.21 2.32
CA ALA A 13 -14.24 -2.20 1.79
C ALA A 13 -14.28 -0.92 2.67
N ILE A 14 -14.21 -1.07 3.99
CA ILE A 14 -14.12 0.05 4.94
C ILE A 14 -12.77 0.76 4.82
N SER A 15 -11.65 0.05 4.66
CA SER A 15 -10.35 0.70 4.45
C SER A 15 -10.32 1.49 3.15
N PHE A 16 -10.99 0.98 2.10
CA PHE A 16 -11.24 1.72 0.86
C PHE A 16 -12.10 2.97 1.10
N ALA A 17 -13.17 2.89 1.89
CA ALA A 17 -14.04 4.02 2.22
C ALA A 17 -13.34 5.08 3.10
N ILE A 18 -12.56 4.67 4.11
CA ILE A 18 -11.81 5.57 5.00
C ILE A 18 -10.72 6.30 4.20
N SER A 19 -10.02 5.59 3.31
CA SER A 19 -9.03 6.21 2.41
C SER A 19 -9.69 7.24 1.50
N PHE A 20 -10.86 6.93 0.94
CA PHE A 20 -11.63 7.88 0.12
C PHE A 20 -12.07 9.14 0.90
N THR A 21 -12.46 8.98 2.17
CA THR A 21 -12.96 10.08 3.01
C THR A 21 -11.83 10.99 3.50
N PHE A 22 -10.70 10.42 3.95
CA PHE A 22 -9.53 11.21 4.40
C PHE A 22 -8.87 11.99 3.25
N PHE A 23 -8.90 11.47 2.02
CA PHE A 23 -8.37 12.16 0.85
C PHE A 23 -9.20 13.37 0.40
N ASN A 24 -10.50 13.36 0.64
CA ASN A 24 -11.36 14.49 0.28
C ASN A 24 -11.17 15.69 1.22
N THR A 25 -10.71 15.47 2.45
CA THR A 25 -10.46 16.56 3.41
C THR A 25 -9.25 17.43 3.03
N GLU A 26 -8.18 16.85 2.45
CA GLU A 26 -6.99 17.64 2.08
C GLU A 26 -7.14 18.42 0.76
N ARG A 27 -7.99 17.97 -0.17
CA ARG A 27 -8.30 18.73 -1.40
C ARG A 27 -9.42 19.77 -1.22
N GLY A 28 -10.31 19.59 -0.25
CA GLY A 28 -11.36 20.56 0.05
C GLY A 28 -10.81 21.89 0.56
N VAL A 29 -9.73 21.86 1.35
CA VAL A 29 -9.12 23.07 1.93
C VAL A 29 -8.35 23.89 0.89
N SER A 30 -7.72 23.24 -0.10
CA SER A 30 -6.96 23.93 -1.15
C SER A 30 -7.83 24.51 -2.27
N LEU A 31 -9.02 23.94 -2.52
CA LEU A 31 -9.95 24.46 -3.54
C LEU A 31 -10.60 25.80 -3.13
N PHE A 32 -10.77 26.05 -1.82
CA PHE A 32 -11.31 27.32 -1.31
C PHE A 32 -10.19 28.32 -0.94
N ALA A 33 -9.02 27.86 -0.49
CA ALA A 33 -7.91 28.76 -0.17
C ALA A 33 -7.29 29.46 -1.38
N GLN A 34 -7.49 28.94 -2.60
CA GLN A 34 -6.98 29.55 -3.83
C GLN A 34 -7.95 30.59 -4.44
N ILE A 35 -9.16 30.74 -3.89
CA ILE A 35 -10.16 31.71 -4.37
C ILE A 35 -10.05 33.04 -3.60
N ASP A 36 -9.36 33.07 -2.47
CA ASP A 36 -9.25 34.24 -1.59
C ASP A 36 -8.01 35.12 -1.84
N ASP A 37 -7.34 34.99 -3.00
CA ASP A 37 -6.25 35.89 -3.36
C ASP A 37 -6.79 37.23 -3.86
N GLU A 38 -6.92 38.18 -2.93
CA GLU A 38 -7.20 39.61 -3.17
C GLU A 38 -6.26 40.28 -4.18
N SER A 39 -5.20 39.60 -4.66
CA SER A 39 -4.29 40.13 -5.68
C SER A 39 -4.86 40.21 -7.10
N VAL A 40 -6.02 39.59 -7.37
CA VAL A 40 -6.71 39.63 -8.69
C VAL A 40 -7.53 40.92 -8.89
N VAL A 41 -7.56 41.84 -7.91
CA VAL A 41 -8.21 43.17 -8.05
C VAL A 41 -7.19 44.23 -8.49
N ARG A 42 -6.40 43.95 -9.53
CA ARG A 42 -5.57 44.98 -10.18
C ARG A 42 -6.09 45.29 -11.57
N GLU A 43 -6.61 46.52 -11.64
CA GLU A 43 -6.78 47.36 -12.82
C GLU A 43 -7.76 46.84 -13.87
N VAL A 44 -9.03 47.22 -13.70
CA VAL A 44 -10.02 47.17 -14.79
C VAL A 44 -9.59 48.21 -15.82
N ASP A 45 -8.78 47.78 -16.80
CA ASP A 45 -8.58 48.49 -18.04
C ASP A 45 -9.87 48.39 -18.85
N GLU A 46 -10.53 49.52 -19.10
CA GLU A 46 -11.87 49.66 -19.67
C GLU A 46 -11.93 49.20 -21.16
N GLN A 47 -10.83 48.68 -21.70
CA GLN A 47 -10.69 48.22 -23.09
C GLN A 47 -10.16 46.80 -23.27
N SER A 48 -9.89 46.02 -22.21
CA SER A 48 -9.62 44.60 -22.39
C SER A 48 -10.94 43.87 -22.66
N THR A 49 -11.23 43.59 -23.93
CA THR A 49 -12.26 42.61 -24.30
C THR A 49 -11.88 41.31 -23.60
N ILE A 50 -12.62 40.95 -22.54
CA ILE A 50 -12.51 39.62 -21.95
C ILE A 50 -12.98 38.66 -23.04
N ILE A 51 -12.03 38.14 -23.81
CA ILE A 51 -12.27 36.96 -24.60
C ILE A 51 -12.41 35.86 -23.57
N VAL A 52 -13.64 35.65 -23.13
CA VAL A 52 -14.05 34.39 -22.53
C VAL A 52 -13.79 33.38 -23.65
N GLU A 53 -12.60 32.77 -23.63
CA GLU A 53 -12.30 31.63 -24.46
C GLU A 53 -13.41 30.63 -24.14
N ASN A 54 -14.35 30.49 -25.09
CA ASN A 54 -15.44 29.55 -24.97
C ASN A 54 -14.76 28.18 -24.90
N LEU A 55 -14.56 27.68 -23.68
CA LEU A 55 -14.20 26.30 -23.44
C LEU A 55 -15.12 25.48 -24.35
N PRO A 56 -14.58 24.53 -25.14
CA PRO A 56 -15.42 23.63 -25.89
C PRO A 56 -16.48 23.14 -24.92
N GLN A 57 -17.77 23.39 -25.20
CA GLN A 57 -18.86 22.95 -24.34
C GLN A 57 -18.99 21.43 -24.44
N SER A 58 -17.91 20.68 -24.17
CA SER A 58 -18.03 19.32 -23.67
C SER A 58 -18.89 19.45 -22.43
N SER A 59 -20.08 18.85 -22.44
CA SER A 59 -20.97 18.92 -21.30
C SER A 59 -20.22 18.54 -20.02
N LEU A 60 -20.55 19.14 -18.88
CA LEU A 60 -19.93 18.82 -17.59
C LEU A 60 -19.85 17.30 -17.36
N SER A 61 -20.84 16.54 -17.84
CA SER A 61 -20.81 15.08 -17.85
C SER A 61 -19.65 14.47 -18.64
N HIS A 62 -19.32 14.95 -19.85
CA HIS A 62 -18.16 14.47 -20.61
C HIS A 62 -16.86 14.77 -19.87
N ALA A 63 -16.68 16.00 -19.37
CA ALA A 63 -15.48 16.37 -18.61
C ALA A 63 -15.31 15.52 -17.33
N LEU A 64 -16.41 15.27 -16.60
CA LEU A 64 -16.40 14.39 -15.43
C LEU A 64 -16.11 12.94 -15.79
N LEU A 65 -16.70 12.42 -16.87
CA LEU A 65 -16.48 11.05 -17.33
C LEU A 65 -15.03 10.83 -17.74
N GLU A 66 -14.43 11.74 -18.51
CA GLU A 66 -13.02 11.65 -18.90
C GLU A 66 -12.09 11.75 -17.67
N ARG A 67 -12.40 12.62 -16.72
CA ARG A 67 -11.64 12.70 -15.46
C ARG A 67 -11.73 11.42 -14.64
N ILE A 68 -12.90 10.79 -14.55
CA ILE A 68 -13.07 9.52 -13.83
C ILE A 68 -12.32 8.40 -14.55
N LYS A 69 -12.43 8.31 -15.88
CA LYS A 69 -11.75 7.30 -16.69
C LYS A 69 -10.22 7.34 -16.57
N THR A 70 -9.64 8.54 -16.55
CA THR A 70 -8.20 8.73 -16.41
C THR A 70 -7.73 8.55 -14.97
N SER A 71 -8.53 8.99 -13.98
CA SER A 71 -8.09 9.01 -12.57
C SER A 71 -8.36 7.74 -11.75
N TRP A 72 -9.27 6.86 -12.17
CA TRP A 72 -9.62 5.70 -11.35
C TRP A 72 -8.46 4.73 -11.04
N PRO A 73 -7.52 4.41 -11.97
CA PRO A 73 -6.47 3.45 -11.69
C PRO A 73 -5.58 3.94 -10.55
N TRP A 74 -5.23 5.23 -10.58
CA TRP A 74 -4.43 5.89 -9.55
C TRP A 74 -5.02 5.77 -8.14
N TYR A 75 -6.33 5.98 -7.99
CA TYR A 75 -6.99 5.82 -6.69
C TYR A 75 -6.97 4.36 -6.21
N VAL A 76 -7.20 3.41 -7.12
CA VAL A 76 -7.20 1.99 -6.79
C VAL A 76 -5.79 1.50 -6.46
N THR A 77 -4.76 1.94 -7.19
CA THR A 77 -3.35 1.67 -6.91
C THR A 77 -2.98 2.07 -5.49
N ARG A 78 -3.34 3.29 -5.07
CA ARG A 78 -3.05 3.78 -3.71
C ARG A 78 -3.83 3.03 -2.64
N ALA A 79 -5.14 2.87 -2.82
CA ALA A 79 -5.99 2.18 -1.85
C ALA A 79 -5.59 0.71 -1.65
N SER A 80 -5.27 0.00 -2.74
CA SER A 80 -4.80 -1.39 -2.68
C SER A 80 -3.41 -1.50 -2.04
N GLY A 81 -2.49 -0.58 -2.32
CA GLY A 81 -1.16 -0.53 -1.70
C GLY A 81 -1.22 -0.29 -0.18
N LEU A 82 -2.02 0.70 0.26
CA LEU A 82 -2.24 0.96 1.69
C LEU A 82 -2.91 -0.24 2.38
N THR A 83 -3.92 -0.83 1.74
CA THR A 83 -4.60 -2.03 2.25
C THR A 83 -3.63 -3.20 2.41
N ALA A 84 -2.77 -3.46 1.41
CA ALA A 84 -1.73 -4.49 1.49
C ALA A 84 -0.77 -4.22 2.65
N GLY A 85 -0.34 -2.96 2.83
CA GLY A 85 0.53 -2.56 3.94
C GLY A 85 -0.09 -2.81 5.32
N PHE A 86 -1.35 -2.42 5.53
CA PHE A 86 -2.05 -2.64 6.80
C PHE A 86 -2.32 -4.12 7.06
N LEU A 87 -2.76 -4.86 6.04
CA LEU A 87 -2.92 -6.31 6.13
C LEU A 87 -1.62 -6.98 6.52
N LEU A 88 -0.49 -6.55 5.97
CA LEU A 88 0.83 -7.09 6.32
C LEU A 88 1.19 -6.84 7.79
N ILE A 89 0.96 -5.64 8.32
CA ILE A 89 1.20 -5.34 9.75
C ILE A 89 0.36 -6.28 10.63
N ILE A 90 -0.95 -6.40 10.36
CA ILE A 90 -1.85 -7.27 11.13
C ILE A 90 -1.44 -8.74 10.98
N LEU A 91 -1.02 -9.15 9.78
CA LEU A 91 -0.55 -10.51 9.50
C LEU A 91 0.72 -10.84 10.31
N MET A 92 1.66 -9.89 10.41
CA MET A 92 2.87 -10.05 11.23
C MET A 92 2.56 -10.15 12.73
N LEU A 93 1.68 -9.29 13.24
CA LEU A 93 1.27 -9.32 14.64
C LEU A 93 0.53 -10.61 14.98
N SER A 94 -0.37 -11.08 14.10
CA SER A 94 -1.09 -12.34 14.32
C SER A 94 -0.16 -13.55 14.33
N GLY A 95 0.80 -13.63 13.38
CA GLY A 95 1.73 -14.75 13.25
C GLY A 95 2.76 -14.81 14.39
N THR A 96 3.32 -13.68 14.78
CA THR A 96 4.21 -13.60 15.95
C THR A 96 3.46 -13.91 17.25
N GLY A 97 2.22 -13.44 17.37
CA GLY A 97 1.36 -13.68 18.53
C GLY A 97 0.92 -15.13 18.71
N PHE A 98 0.92 -15.99 17.67
CA PHE A 98 0.73 -17.44 17.83
C PHE A 98 1.86 -18.08 18.64
N ILE A 99 3.08 -17.60 18.45
CA ILE A 99 4.27 -18.17 19.10
C ILE A 99 4.35 -17.67 20.55
N THR A 100 4.00 -16.41 20.81
CA THR A 100 4.05 -15.84 22.17
C THR A 100 2.82 -16.16 23.01
N GLY A 101 1.77 -16.72 22.40
CA GLY A 101 0.46 -16.97 23.00
C GLY A 101 -0.46 -15.74 23.05
N SER A 102 0.03 -14.56 22.66
CA SER A 102 -0.73 -13.30 22.75
C SER A 102 -1.96 -13.29 21.85
N THR A 103 -1.91 -13.91 20.67
CA THR A 103 -3.09 -13.94 19.77
C THR A 103 -4.23 -14.74 20.39
N PHE A 104 -3.91 -15.76 21.21
CA PHE A 104 -4.92 -16.60 21.86
C PHE A 104 -5.67 -15.92 23.00
N ARG A 105 -5.21 -14.73 23.44
CA ARG A 105 -5.97 -13.87 24.35
C ARG A 105 -7.19 -13.25 23.69
N PHE A 106 -7.19 -13.11 22.36
CA PHE A 106 -8.24 -12.45 21.60
C PHE A 106 -9.04 -13.42 20.73
N LEU A 107 -8.41 -14.49 20.25
CA LEU A 107 -9.03 -15.46 19.35
C LEU A 107 -8.75 -16.89 19.81
N GLU A 108 -9.76 -17.76 19.76
CA GLU A 108 -9.54 -19.20 19.96
C GLU A 108 -8.56 -19.76 18.92
N PRO A 109 -7.72 -20.77 19.25
CA PRO A 109 -6.64 -21.22 18.38
C PRO A 109 -7.03 -21.55 16.94
N ILE A 110 -8.18 -22.21 16.75
CA ILE A 110 -8.71 -22.56 15.43
C ILE A 110 -9.07 -21.33 14.60
N THR A 111 -9.73 -20.35 15.23
CA THR A 111 -10.14 -19.08 14.62
C THR A 111 -8.92 -18.22 14.34
N ALA A 112 -7.95 -18.20 15.25
CA ALA A 112 -6.71 -17.49 15.11
C ALA A 112 -5.97 -17.96 13.84
N TRP A 113 -5.74 -19.27 13.70
CA TRP A 113 -5.12 -19.87 12.51
C TRP A 113 -5.89 -19.56 11.22
N ALA A 114 -7.21 -19.72 11.23
CA ALA A 114 -8.05 -19.43 10.08
C ALA A 114 -7.96 -17.94 9.66
N THR A 115 -7.92 -17.03 10.63
CA THR A 115 -7.77 -15.59 10.40
C THR A 115 -6.40 -15.26 9.81
N HIS A 116 -5.30 -15.81 10.32
CA HIS A 116 -3.96 -15.57 9.76
C HIS A 116 -3.86 -16.06 8.31
N ARG A 117 -4.43 -17.23 8.01
CA ARG A 117 -4.52 -17.73 6.63
C ARG A 117 -5.36 -16.81 5.73
N ALA A 118 -6.50 -16.33 6.22
CA ALA A 118 -7.36 -15.42 5.46
C ALA A 118 -6.69 -14.06 5.20
N LEU A 119 -5.97 -13.51 6.18
CA LEU A 119 -5.16 -12.30 6.02
C LEU A 119 -4.05 -12.49 4.98
N GLY A 120 -3.39 -13.64 4.95
CA GLY A 120 -2.37 -13.95 3.93
C GLY A 120 -2.94 -14.00 2.51
N ILE A 121 -4.14 -14.57 2.34
CA ILE A 121 -4.83 -14.58 1.04
C ILE A 121 -5.26 -13.16 0.65
N ALA A 122 -5.84 -12.41 1.59
CA ALA A 122 -6.24 -11.02 1.36
C ALA A 122 -5.03 -10.15 0.96
N LEU A 123 -3.89 -10.33 1.62
CA LEU A 123 -2.63 -9.66 1.25
C LEU A 123 -2.24 -9.98 -0.20
N GLY A 124 -2.25 -11.26 -0.59
CA GLY A 124 -1.95 -11.66 -1.96
C GLY A 124 -2.89 -11.04 -3.00
N LEU A 125 -4.19 -10.98 -2.69
CA LEU A 125 -5.19 -10.32 -3.55
C LEU A 125 -4.96 -8.81 -3.64
N SER A 126 -4.68 -8.13 -2.52
CA SER A 126 -4.38 -6.69 -2.53
C SER A 126 -3.11 -6.38 -3.32
N ILE A 127 -2.07 -7.21 -3.22
CA ILE A 127 -0.85 -7.11 -4.04
C ILE A 127 -1.19 -7.27 -5.53
N LEU A 128 -2.01 -8.26 -5.90
CA LEU A 128 -2.41 -8.48 -7.29
C LEU A 128 -3.20 -7.29 -7.86
N VAL A 129 -4.12 -6.73 -7.08
CA VAL A 129 -4.85 -5.52 -7.49
C VAL A 129 -3.89 -4.35 -7.64
N HIS A 130 -2.97 -4.16 -6.69
CA HIS A 130 -1.96 -3.10 -6.74
C HIS A 130 -1.08 -3.19 -8.01
N LEU A 131 -0.55 -4.37 -8.33
CA LEU A 131 0.26 -4.60 -9.55
C LEU A 131 -0.53 -4.37 -10.84
N THR A 132 -1.76 -4.91 -10.90
CA THR A 132 -2.62 -4.75 -12.09
C THR A 132 -2.98 -3.30 -12.31
N THR A 133 -3.28 -2.56 -11.23
CA THR A 133 -3.65 -1.14 -11.34
C THR A 133 -2.46 -0.22 -11.58
N LEU A 134 -1.25 -0.57 -11.12
CA LEU A 134 -0.01 0.10 -11.54
C LEU A 134 0.23 0.00 -13.04
N TYR A 135 -0.05 -1.16 -13.64
CA TYR A 135 0.08 -1.33 -15.10
C TYR A 135 -0.98 -0.54 -15.90
N LEU A 136 -2.12 -0.25 -15.29
CA LEU A 136 -3.21 0.52 -15.90
C LEU A 136 -3.14 2.02 -15.59
N ASP A 137 -2.16 2.46 -14.78
CA ASP A 137 -2.05 3.85 -14.34
C ASP A 137 -1.46 4.72 -15.46
N GLU A 138 -2.18 5.78 -15.83
CA GLU A 138 -1.75 6.76 -16.85
C GLU A 138 -0.90 7.90 -16.26
N PHE A 139 -0.84 8.05 -14.94
CA PHE A 139 -0.03 9.11 -14.30
C PHE A 139 1.42 8.68 -14.09
N VAL A 140 1.66 7.37 -13.95
CA VAL A 140 3.00 6.81 -13.76
C VAL A 140 3.15 5.60 -14.67
N ASP A 141 3.79 5.81 -15.83
CA ASP A 141 3.98 4.76 -16.82
C ASP A 141 4.92 3.65 -16.33
N PHE A 142 4.33 2.50 -15.97
CA PHE A 142 5.06 1.29 -15.61
C PHE A 142 4.98 0.24 -16.72
N ASP A 143 6.12 -0.08 -17.34
CA ASP A 143 6.25 -1.27 -18.18
C ASP A 143 6.25 -2.56 -17.33
N ILE A 144 5.85 -3.68 -17.92
CA ILE A 144 5.85 -5.01 -17.30
C ILE A 144 7.25 -5.37 -16.77
N LYS A 145 8.30 -4.97 -17.48
CA LYS A 145 9.69 -5.17 -17.04
C LYS A 145 9.98 -4.40 -15.75
N SER A 146 9.53 -3.15 -15.66
CA SER A 146 9.70 -2.30 -14.48
C SER A 146 8.91 -2.78 -13.26
N LEU A 147 7.84 -3.57 -13.48
CA LEU A 147 7.04 -4.18 -12.40
C LEU A 147 7.64 -5.50 -11.88
N LEU A 148 8.35 -6.24 -12.74
CA LEU A 148 8.80 -7.58 -12.42
C LEU A 148 10.30 -7.72 -12.25
N ILE A 149 11.12 -6.80 -12.76
CA ILE A 149 12.58 -6.90 -12.72
C ILE A 149 13.12 -5.77 -11.82
N PRO A 150 13.84 -6.10 -10.72
CA PRO A 150 14.46 -5.10 -9.87
C PRO A 150 15.39 -4.17 -10.66
N PHE A 151 15.49 -2.90 -10.24
CA PHE A 151 16.41 -1.90 -10.77
C PHE A 151 16.16 -1.39 -12.20
N VAL A 152 15.14 -1.90 -12.90
CA VAL A 152 14.79 -1.44 -14.27
C VAL A 152 14.05 -0.11 -14.26
N SER A 153 13.29 0.20 -13.21
CA SER A 153 12.53 1.44 -13.13
C SER A 153 13.42 2.64 -12.83
N ASP A 154 13.21 3.73 -13.59
CA ASP A 154 13.83 5.04 -13.36
C ASP A 154 13.06 5.91 -12.34
N LEU A 155 12.06 5.34 -11.65
CA LEU A 155 11.26 6.09 -10.69
C LEU A 155 12.06 6.37 -9.40
N ARG A 156 12.49 7.62 -9.20
CA ARG A 156 13.36 8.04 -8.08
C ARG A 156 14.66 7.23 -8.05
N PRO A 157 15.57 7.44 -9.02
CA PRO A 157 16.81 6.69 -9.09
C PRO A 157 17.70 7.02 -7.89
N VAL A 158 18.46 6.02 -7.46
CA VAL A 158 19.45 6.16 -6.39
C VAL A 158 20.82 5.84 -6.97
N GLU A 159 21.82 6.63 -6.58
CA GLU A 159 23.21 6.35 -6.88
C GLU A 159 23.85 5.63 -5.70
N LEU A 160 24.52 4.51 -5.96
CA LEU A 160 25.22 3.74 -4.94
C LEU A 160 26.72 3.69 -5.28
N PHE A 161 27.55 4.28 -4.41
CA PHE A 161 29.01 4.38 -4.63
C PHE A 161 29.41 5.03 -5.96
N GLY A 162 28.62 5.98 -6.47
CA GLY A 162 28.86 6.65 -7.74
C GLY A 162 28.40 5.89 -8.99
N PHE A 163 27.73 4.73 -8.82
CA PHE A 163 27.11 3.98 -9.91
C PHE A 163 25.58 4.14 -9.88
N PRO A 164 24.94 4.47 -11.02
CA PRO A 164 23.48 4.50 -11.09
C PRO A 164 22.95 3.07 -11.03
N VAL A 165 22.14 2.78 -10.00
CA VAL A 165 21.54 1.45 -9.80
C VAL A 165 20.04 1.42 -10.12
N GLY A 166 19.50 2.50 -10.69
CA GLY A 166 18.06 2.67 -10.91
C GLY A 166 17.30 2.91 -9.61
N SER A 167 16.02 2.57 -9.56
CA SER A 167 15.19 2.75 -8.37
C SER A 167 15.35 1.63 -7.34
N LEU A 168 16.11 1.91 -6.27
CA LEU A 168 16.25 1.00 -5.13
C LEU A 168 14.91 0.74 -4.42
N TYR A 169 14.05 1.75 -4.33
CA TYR A 169 12.77 1.65 -3.62
C TYR A 169 11.74 0.81 -4.39
N VAL A 170 11.74 0.88 -5.73
CA VAL A 170 10.94 -0.03 -6.56
C VAL A 170 11.49 -1.45 -6.45
N ALA A 171 12.82 -1.62 -6.50
CA ALA A 171 13.46 -2.92 -6.33
C ALA A 171 13.05 -3.61 -5.02
N PHE A 172 12.95 -2.89 -3.90
CA PHE A 172 12.42 -3.44 -2.64
C PHE A 172 10.97 -3.89 -2.74
N GLY A 173 10.10 -3.17 -3.46
CA GLY A 173 8.74 -3.62 -3.75
C GLY A 173 8.71 -4.96 -4.50
N ILE A 174 9.60 -5.13 -5.48
CA ILE A 174 9.72 -6.35 -6.28
C ILE A 174 10.29 -7.51 -5.46
N PHE A 175 11.33 -7.27 -4.65
CA PHE A 175 11.84 -8.29 -3.74
C PHE A 175 10.79 -8.72 -2.71
N ALA A 176 10.01 -7.78 -2.18
CA ALA A 176 8.88 -8.09 -1.31
C ALA A 176 7.82 -8.94 -2.04
N LEU A 177 7.47 -8.59 -3.28
CA LEU A 177 6.56 -9.38 -4.11
C LEU A 177 7.02 -10.83 -4.21
N TYR A 178 8.29 -11.07 -4.55
CA TYR A 178 8.82 -12.43 -4.65
C TYR A 178 8.74 -13.19 -3.32
N VAL A 179 9.14 -12.54 -2.23
CA VAL A 179 9.10 -13.14 -0.88
C VAL A 179 7.67 -13.51 -0.50
N PHE A 180 6.71 -12.59 -0.62
CA PHE A 180 5.33 -12.85 -0.20
C PHE A 180 4.62 -13.83 -1.13
N LEU A 181 4.88 -13.80 -2.43
CA LEU A 181 4.37 -14.81 -3.35
C LEU A 181 4.87 -16.21 -2.94
N LEU A 182 6.18 -16.34 -2.69
CA LEU A 182 6.78 -17.60 -2.26
C LEU A 182 6.20 -18.08 -0.91
N VAL A 183 6.05 -17.18 0.07
CA VAL A 183 5.48 -17.50 1.38
C VAL A 183 4.02 -17.93 1.28
N ILE A 184 3.21 -17.23 0.48
CA ILE A 184 1.78 -17.55 0.31
C ILE A 184 1.64 -18.92 -0.36
N VAL A 185 2.33 -19.15 -1.48
CA VAL A 185 2.27 -20.41 -2.23
C VAL A 185 2.72 -21.59 -1.35
N THR A 186 3.84 -21.44 -0.64
CA THR A 186 4.34 -22.51 0.23
C THR A 186 3.45 -22.73 1.45
N SER A 187 2.81 -21.69 1.99
CA SER A 187 1.84 -21.83 3.10
C SER A 187 0.55 -22.52 2.67
N LEU A 188 0.13 -22.37 1.42
CA LEU A 188 -1.04 -23.06 0.88
C LEU A 188 -0.77 -24.53 0.53
N LEU A 189 0.42 -24.82 0.00
CA LEU A 189 0.71 -26.13 -0.58
C LEU A 189 1.56 -27.05 0.32
N TRP A 190 2.46 -26.48 1.11
CA TRP A 190 3.57 -27.22 1.74
C TRP A 190 3.54 -27.24 3.27
N ILE A 191 2.65 -26.47 3.91
CA ILE A 191 2.57 -26.41 5.37
C ILE A 191 2.39 -27.80 6.00
N GLU A 192 1.56 -28.68 5.40
CA GLU A 192 1.35 -30.07 5.84
C GLU A 192 2.39 -31.04 5.26
N LYS A 193 2.80 -30.85 4.00
CA LYS A 193 3.65 -31.81 3.26
C LYS A 193 5.14 -31.69 3.57
N LYS A 194 5.64 -30.47 3.78
CA LYS A 194 7.07 -30.15 3.97
C LYS A 194 7.26 -29.10 5.07
N PRO A 195 6.88 -29.39 6.33
CA PRO A 195 6.82 -28.38 7.40
C PRO A 195 8.16 -27.73 7.73
N ARG A 196 9.29 -28.45 7.61
CA ARG A 196 10.63 -27.89 7.84
C ARG A 196 10.99 -26.84 6.77
N THR A 197 10.79 -27.18 5.50
CA THR A 197 11.05 -26.28 4.37
C THR A 197 10.10 -25.09 4.39
N TRP A 198 8.81 -25.33 4.65
CA TRP A 198 7.83 -24.26 4.84
C TRP A 198 8.28 -23.29 5.93
N LYS A 199 8.68 -23.78 7.12
CA LYS A 199 9.13 -22.92 8.21
C LYS A 199 10.37 -22.10 7.83
N ALA A 200 11.33 -22.69 7.13
CA ALA A 200 12.52 -21.99 6.65
C ALA A 200 12.16 -20.84 5.68
N ILE A 201 11.28 -21.12 4.72
CA ILE A 201 10.79 -20.11 3.76
C ILE A 201 9.96 -19.04 4.47
N HIS A 202 9.08 -19.43 5.39
CA HIS A 202 8.18 -18.51 6.07
C HIS A 202 8.93 -17.50 6.95
N ILE A 203 10.13 -17.83 7.44
CA ILE A 203 11.01 -16.88 8.13
C ILE A 203 11.44 -15.72 7.21
N LEU A 204 11.46 -15.90 5.88
CA LEU A 204 11.76 -14.79 4.95
C LEU A 204 10.73 -13.65 5.03
N SER A 205 9.53 -13.89 5.57
CA SER A 205 8.52 -12.85 5.77
C SER A 205 9.04 -11.67 6.58
N TYR A 206 9.94 -11.88 7.56
CA TYR A 206 10.53 -10.77 8.33
C TYR A 206 11.37 -9.84 7.45
N VAL A 207 12.11 -10.39 6.48
CA VAL A 207 12.88 -9.61 5.50
C VAL A 207 11.95 -8.94 4.50
N GLY A 208 10.91 -9.64 4.03
CA GLY A 208 9.89 -9.07 3.14
C GLY A 208 9.19 -7.85 3.75
N VAL A 209 8.90 -7.85 5.05
CA VAL A 209 8.33 -6.71 5.77
C VAL A 209 9.26 -5.50 5.73
N LEU A 210 10.57 -5.71 5.94
CA LEU A 210 11.54 -4.61 5.86
C LEU A 210 11.53 -3.98 4.47
N PHE A 211 11.51 -4.79 3.42
CA PHE A 211 11.42 -4.30 2.05
C PHE A 211 10.14 -3.51 1.79
N VAL A 212 8.97 -4.00 2.21
CA VAL A 212 7.70 -3.27 2.09
C VAL A 212 7.72 -1.96 2.86
N PHE A 213 8.28 -1.98 4.08
CA PHE A 213 8.34 -0.80 4.93
C PHE A 213 9.11 0.34 4.27
N VAL A 214 10.29 0.03 3.72
CA VAL A 214 11.13 1.00 3.00
C VAL A 214 10.47 1.41 1.67
N HIS A 215 9.96 0.45 0.91
CA HIS A 215 9.25 0.72 -0.35
C HIS A 215 8.11 1.74 -0.16
N ALA A 216 7.22 1.48 0.80
CA ALA A 216 6.08 2.34 1.07
C ALA A 216 6.51 3.72 1.60
N LEU A 217 7.48 3.77 2.51
CA LEU A 217 7.91 5.02 3.14
C LEU A 217 8.54 6.01 2.16
N TYR A 218 9.25 5.52 1.14
CA TYR A 218 10.00 6.36 0.20
C TYR A 218 9.29 6.59 -1.14
N LEU A 219 8.43 5.67 -1.60
CA LEU A 219 7.63 5.86 -2.83
C LEU A 219 6.21 6.35 -2.56
N GLY A 220 5.61 5.98 -1.43
CA GLY A 220 4.24 6.34 -1.10
C GLY A 220 4.14 7.82 -0.77
N THR A 221 3.60 8.63 -1.68
CA THR A 221 3.37 10.06 -1.41
C THR A 221 2.43 10.27 -0.22
N ASP A 222 1.56 9.30 0.05
CA ASP A 222 0.60 9.31 1.17
C ASP A 222 1.29 9.17 2.54
N LEU A 223 2.56 8.75 2.54
CA LEU A 223 3.39 8.57 3.74
C LEU A 223 4.48 9.65 3.85
N THR A 224 4.43 10.70 3.02
CA THR A 224 5.40 11.81 3.09
C THR A 224 5.15 12.70 4.31
N GLN A 225 3.89 12.98 4.64
CA GLN A 225 3.49 13.77 5.80
C GLN A 225 2.09 13.37 6.28
N GLY A 226 1.70 13.83 7.47
CA GLY A 226 0.36 13.59 8.02
C GLY A 226 0.21 12.31 8.84
N VAL A 227 -1.04 12.01 9.20
CA VAL A 227 -1.40 10.96 10.17
C VAL A 227 -0.99 9.56 9.69
N LEU A 228 -1.17 9.27 8.40
CA LEU A 228 -0.83 7.95 7.83
C LEU A 228 0.65 7.61 7.99
N ARG A 229 1.55 8.61 7.87
CA ARG A 229 2.99 8.41 8.10
C ARG A 229 3.27 7.96 9.54
N TYR A 230 2.65 8.60 10.53
CA TYR A 230 2.83 8.22 11.94
C TYR A 230 2.25 6.85 12.23
N ILE A 231 1.08 6.51 11.67
CA ILE A 231 0.50 5.17 11.80
C ILE A 231 1.44 4.14 11.18
N TRP A 232 1.99 4.40 9.99
CA TRP A 232 2.92 3.50 9.32
C TRP A 232 4.18 3.26 10.15
N ILE A 233 4.84 4.34 10.59
CA ILE A 233 6.04 4.26 11.44
C ILE A 233 5.74 3.54 12.75
N GLY A 234 4.65 3.91 13.42
CA GLY A 234 4.21 3.26 14.66
C GLY A 234 3.94 1.76 14.48
N GLY A 235 3.30 1.37 13.38
CA GLY A 235 3.09 -0.02 13.01
C GLY A 235 4.41 -0.78 12.78
N GLY A 236 5.37 -0.17 12.08
CA GLY A 236 6.71 -0.74 11.88
C GLY A 236 7.49 -0.91 13.19
N VAL A 237 7.44 0.09 14.08
CA VAL A 237 8.02 0.02 15.42
C VAL A 237 7.39 -1.11 16.23
N LEU A 238 6.06 -1.21 16.22
CA LEU A 238 5.34 -2.27 16.93
C LEU A 238 5.75 -3.67 16.43
N VAL A 239 5.78 -3.89 15.11
CA VAL A 239 6.23 -5.15 14.50
C VAL A 239 7.68 -5.46 14.89
N THR A 240 8.55 -4.44 14.91
CA THR A 240 9.95 -4.59 15.32
C THR A 240 10.06 -5.03 16.77
N ILE A 241 9.36 -4.36 17.70
CA ILE A 241 9.35 -4.69 19.13
C ILE A 241 8.87 -6.13 19.34
N VAL A 242 7.75 -6.53 18.73
CA VAL A 242 7.21 -7.88 18.87
C VAL A 242 8.16 -8.93 18.29
N THR A 243 8.84 -8.61 17.18
CA THR A 243 9.85 -9.49 16.58
C THR A 243 11.06 -9.67 17.49
N LEU A 244 11.55 -8.59 18.12
CA LEU A 244 12.66 -8.65 19.07
C LEU A 244 12.28 -9.44 20.34
N GLN A 245 11.07 -9.23 20.86
CA GLN A 245 10.54 -10.01 21.98
C GLN A 245 10.51 -11.51 21.66
N ARG A 246 10.10 -11.87 20.44
CA ARG A 246 10.16 -13.26 19.96
C ARG A 246 11.58 -13.80 19.96
N LEU A 247 12.54 -13.07 19.40
CA LEU A 247 13.95 -13.51 19.33
C LEU A 247 14.55 -13.69 20.73
N TRP A 248 14.19 -12.82 21.68
CA TRP A 248 14.64 -12.94 23.06
C TRP A 248 14.08 -14.19 23.73
N ARG A 249 12.78 -14.49 23.59
CA ARG A 249 12.16 -15.71 24.14
C ARG A 249 12.78 -17.01 23.62
N VAL A 250 13.21 -17.04 22.35
CA VAL A 250 13.88 -18.21 21.77
C VAL A 250 15.26 -18.45 22.38
N LYS A 251 15.94 -17.41 22.87
CA LYS A 251 17.26 -17.56 23.52
C LYS A 251 17.17 -17.99 24.98
N THR A 252 16.05 -17.72 25.65
CA THR A 252 15.86 -17.96 27.09
C THR A 252 15.22 -19.30 27.42
N VAL A 253 14.79 -20.08 26.40
CA VAL A 253 14.20 -21.42 26.52
C VAL A 253 15.15 -22.41 25.88
#